data_AF-A0A9D6M128-F1
#
_entry.id   AF-A0A9D6M128-F1
#
_cell.length_a   1.000
_cell.length_b   1.000
_cell.length_c   1.000
_cell.angle_alpha   90.00
_cell.angle_beta   90.00
_cell.angle_gamma   90.00
#
_symmetry.space_group_name_H-M   'P 1'
#
loop_
_entity.id
_entity.type
_entity.pdbx_description
1 polymer ?
#
loop_
_entity_poly.entity_id
_entity_poly.type
_entity_poly.pdbx_seq_one_letter_code
_entity_poly.pdbx_strand_id
1 'polypeptide(L)'
;MTTIQERLKWDITPELYEKIRRLWIKHSIAEDKRDLDGLIATLAPDCVYEIFPQGQRWEGHAGARAFYTELLTAFPDIKFSLTDIVIGPQGVIEVADATGTRKGVWLGAPATNAR
;
A
#
# COMPACT_ATOMS: atom_id res chain seq x y z
N MET A 1 -10.67 -9.74 17.73
CA MET A 1 -10.06 -8.50 17.19
C MET A 1 -10.11 -7.44 18.28
N THR A 2 -9.06 -6.62 18.41
CA THR A 2 -9.06 -5.46 19.30
C THR A 2 -9.92 -4.33 18.72
N THR A 3 -10.69 -3.66 19.57
CA THR A 3 -11.52 -2.50 19.22
C THR A 3 -10.66 -1.27 18.94
N ILE A 4 -11.21 -0.27 18.24
CA ILE A 4 -10.48 0.98 17.99
C ILE A 4 -10.19 1.75 19.29
N GLN A 5 -11.10 1.70 20.27
CA GLN A 5 -10.91 2.34 21.58
C GLN A 5 -9.76 1.70 22.37
N GLU A 6 -9.53 0.39 22.21
CA GLU A 6 -8.37 -0.30 22.81
C GLU A 6 -7.08 0.08 22.09
N ARG A 7 -7.10 0.13 20.74
CA ARG A 7 -5.94 0.50 19.94
C ARG A 7 -5.53 1.96 20.12
N LEU A 8 -6.47 2.85 20.44
CA LEU A 8 -6.18 4.26 20.76
C LEU A 8 -5.31 4.41 22.02
N LYS A 9 -5.39 3.45 22.94
CA LYS A 9 -4.62 3.45 24.19
C LYS A 9 -3.22 2.84 24.04
N TRP A 10 -2.83 2.41 22.83
CA TRP A 10 -1.50 1.83 22.61
C TRP A 10 -0.43 2.91 22.73
N ASP A 11 0.57 2.66 23.57
CA ASP A 11 1.73 3.54 23.68
C ASP A 11 2.64 3.39 22.46
N ILE A 12 3.21 4.52 22.01
CA ILE A 12 4.29 4.52 21.03
C ILE A 12 5.61 4.75 21.74
N THR A 13 6.45 3.71 21.78
CA THR A 13 7.83 3.83 22.26
C THR A 13 8.76 4.17 21.09
N PRO A 14 9.95 4.76 21.36
CA PRO A 14 10.96 5.00 20.32
C PRO A 14 11.33 3.73 19.54
N GLU A 15 11.42 2.58 20.21
CA GLU A 15 11.78 1.30 19.60
C GLU A 15 10.68 0.79 18.65
N LEU A 16 9.41 0.92 19.05
CA LEU A 16 8.28 0.54 18.21
C LEU A 16 8.17 1.46 16.99
N TYR A 17 8.29 2.78 17.19
CA TYR A 17 8.31 3.75 16.11
C TYR A 17 9.38 3.40 15.08
N GLU A 18 10.61 3.16 15.55
CA GLU A 18 11.74 2.84 14.68
C GLU A 18 11.58 1.49 13.97
N LYS A 19 10.95 0.49 14.61
CA LYS A 19 10.62 -0.78 13.97
C LYS A 19 9.63 -0.60 12.82
N ILE A 20 8.53 0.12 13.06
CA ILE A 20 7.49 0.37 12.05
C ILE A 20 8.08 1.22 10.91
N ARG A 21 8.79 2.30 11.24
CA ARG A 21 9.45 3.18 10.27
C ARG A 21 10.42 2.42 9.36
N ARG A 22 11.27 1.56 9.90
CA ARG A 22 12.21 0.77 9.09
C ARG A 22 11.50 -0.23 8.18
N LEU A 23 10.46 -0.89 8.66
CA LEU A 23 9.68 -1.83 7.85
C LEU A 23 8.98 -1.09 6.70
N TRP A 24 8.38 0.07 6.99
CA TRP A 24 7.75 0.92 6.00
C TRP A 24 8.76 1.44 4.96
N ILE A 25 9.92 1.96 5.35
CA ILE A 25 10.97 2.38 4.40
C ILE A 25 11.35 1.22 3.47
N LYS A 26 11.52 0.00 4.01
CA LYS A 26 11.81 -1.18 3.20
C LYS A 26 10.68 -1.47 2.20
N HIS A 27 9.43 -1.36 2.65
CA HIS A 27 8.25 -1.54 1.80
C HIS A 27 8.22 -0.51 0.66
N SER A 28 8.31 0.79 0.96
CA SER A 28 8.27 1.86 -0.04
C SER A 28 9.42 1.79 -1.05
N ILE A 29 10.62 1.39 -0.63
CA ILE A 29 11.75 1.17 -1.55
C ILE A 29 11.48 0.00 -2.51
N ALA A 30 10.87 -1.08 -2.03
CA ALA A 30 10.52 -2.21 -2.88
C ALA A 30 9.40 -1.83 -3.87
N GLU A 31 8.42 -1.05 -3.42
CA GLU A 31 7.34 -0.52 -4.25
C GLU A 31 7.87 0.39 -5.37
N ASP A 32 8.73 1.36 -5.06
CA ASP A 32 9.34 2.27 -6.04
C ASP A 32 10.17 1.52 -7.08
N LYS A 33 10.89 0.47 -6.65
CA LYS A 33 11.68 -0.40 -7.55
C LYS A 33 10.84 -1.42 -8.32
N ARG A 34 9.53 -1.52 -8.04
CA ARG A 34 8.63 -2.56 -8.57
C ARG A 34 9.12 -3.98 -8.26
N ASP A 35 9.80 -4.13 -7.13
CA ASP A 35 10.25 -5.42 -6.60
C ASP A 35 9.09 -6.08 -5.84
N LEU A 36 8.25 -6.82 -6.55
CA LEU A 36 7.06 -7.45 -5.96
C LEU A 36 7.43 -8.48 -4.88
N ASP A 37 8.54 -9.20 -5.04
CA ASP A 37 8.96 -10.20 -4.07
C ASP A 37 9.46 -9.52 -2.79
N GLY A 38 10.28 -8.47 -2.94
CA GLY A 38 10.73 -7.64 -1.83
C GLY A 38 9.58 -6.96 -1.09
N LEU A 39 8.58 -6.47 -1.84
CA LEU A 39 7.38 -5.84 -1.29
C LEU A 39 6.55 -6.85 -0.50
N ILE A 40 6.18 -7.98 -1.10
CA ILE A 40 5.34 -9.00 -0.46
C ILE A 40 6.02 -9.55 0.80
N ALA A 41 7.35 -9.66 0.82
CA ALA A 41 8.11 -10.07 1.99
C ALA A 41 8.01 -9.11 3.19
N THR A 42 7.48 -7.89 3.02
CA THR A 42 7.21 -6.95 4.12
C THR A 42 5.79 -7.05 4.68
N LEU A 43 4.91 -7.80 4.02
CA LEU A 43 3.51 -7.90 4.36
C LEU A 43 3.22 -9.08 5.28
N ALA A 44 2.25 -8.90 6.19
CA ALA A 44 1.71 -10.02 6.95
C ALA A 44 1.05 -11.06 6.01
N PRO A 45 1.06 -12.37 6.34
CA PRO A 45 0.45 -13.40 5.49
C PRO A 45 -1.03 -13.16 5.18
N ASP A 46 -1.74 -12.49 6.09
CA ASP A 46 -3.16 -12.13 6.04
C ASP A 46 -3.38 -10.65 5.63
N CYS A 47 -2.41 -10.02 4.96
CA CYS A 47 -2.54 -8.64 4.49
C CYS A 47 -3.76 -8.43 3.59
N VAL A 48 -4.29 -7.20 3.58
CA VAL A 48 -5.46 -6.83 2.79
C VAL A 48 -5.17 -5.54 2.04
N TYR A 49 -5.42 -5.55 0.73
CA TYR A 49 -5.52 -4.34 -0.07
C TYR A 49 -6.98 -4.06 -0.34
N GLU A 50 -7.43 -2.83 -0.10
CA GLU A 50 -8.81 -2.41 -0.29
C GLU A 50 -8.84 -1.03 -0.94
N ILE A 51 -9.71 -0.86 -1.95
CA ILE A 51 -9.96 0.44 -2.56
C ILE A 51 -11.33 0.94 -2.12
N PHE A 52 -11.33 2.05 -1.38
CA PHE A 52 -12.53 2.71 -0.89
C PHE A 52 -12.91 3.91 -1.80
N PRO A 53 -14.20 4.15 -2.09
CA PRO A 53 -15.39 3.43 -1.62
C PRO A 53 -15.84 2.24 -2.50
N GLN A 54 -15.07 1.88 -3.54
CA GLN A 54 -15.49 0.85 -4.51
C GLN A 54 -15.65 -0.54 -3.90
N GLY A 55 -15.01 -0.82 -2.76
CA GLY A 55 -15.13 -2.10 -2.03
C GLY A 55 -14.34 -3.25 -2.67
N GLN A 56 -13.53 -2.96 -3.70
CA GLN A 56 -12.64 -3.95 -4.29
C GLN A 56 -11.55 -4.32 -3.28
N ARG A 57 -11.36 -5.62 -3.08
CA ARG A 57 -10.49 -6.16 -2.03
C ARG A 57 -9.65 -7.32 -2.54
N TRP A 58 -8.40 -7.40 -2.09
CA TRP A 58 -7.50 -8.51 -2.33
C TRP A 58 -6.90 -8.97 -1.00
N GLU A 59 -6.84 -10.28 -0.78
CA GLU A 59 -6.48 -10.87 0.51
C GLU A 59 -5.23 -11.76 0.43
N GLY A 60 -4.42 -11.68 1.48
CA GLY A 60 -3.15 -12.37 1.63
C GLY A 60 -2.10 -12.00 0.57
N HIS A 61 -0.98 -12.70 0.61
CA HIS A 61 0.14 -12.46 -0.33
C HIS A 61 -0.24 -12.67 -1.79
N ALA A 62 -1.10 -13.66 -2.08
CA ALA A 62 -1.60 -13.90 -3.43
C ALA A 62 -2.44 -12.71 -3.92
N GLY A 63 -3.31 -12.18 -3.05
CA GLY A 63 -4.10 -10.98 -3.35
C GLY A 63 -3.23 -9.74 -3.54
N ALA A 64 -2.24 -9.50 -2.66
CA ALA A 64 -1.29 -8.41 -2.81
C ALA A 64 -0.56 -8.46 -4.16
N ARG A 65 -0.11 -9.66 -4.58
CA ARG A 65 0.52 -9.82 -5.90
C ARG A 65 -0.43 -9.50 -7.04
N ALA A 66 -1.68 -9.94 -6.96
CA ALA A 66 -2.69 -9.64 -7.97
C ALA A 66 -2.94 -8.13 -8.07
N PHE A 67 -3.16 -7.46 -6.93
CA PHE A 67 -3.34 -6.01 -6.85
C PHE A 67 -2.20 -5.24 -7.54
N TYR A 68 -0.94 -5.48 -7.16
CA TYR A 68 0.18 -4.77 -7.78
C TYR A 68 0.36 -5.11 -9.25
N THR A 69 0.12 -6.36 -9.63
CA THR A 69 0.19 -6.77 -11.04
C THR A 69 -0.84 -6.02 -11.87
N GLU A 70 -2.08 -5.94 -11.40
CA GLU A 70 -3.15 -5.17 -12.04
C GLU A 70 -2.81 -3.67 -12.10
N LEU A 71 -2.38 -3.08 -10.98
CA LEU A 71 -2.03 -1.66 -10.89
C LEU A 71 -0.89 -1.28 -11.85
N LEU A 72 0.21 -2.01 -11.80
CA LEU A 72 1.40 -1.73 -12.61
C LEU A 72 1.19 -2.06 -14.10
N THR A 73 0.28 -2.99 -14.42
CA THR A 73 -0.14 -3.23 -15.81
C THR A 73 -1.04 -2.10 -16.31
N ALA A 74 -1.96 -1.63 -15.48
CA ALA A 74 -2.87 -0.54 -15.82
C ALA A 74 -2.15 0.81 -15.97
N PHE A 75 -1.18 1.08 -15.09
CA PHE A 75 -0.41 2.32 -15.02
C PHE A 75 1.09 2.02 -14.96
N PRO A 76 1.71 1.65 -16.10
CA PRO A 76 3.12 1.25 -16.14
C PRO A 76 4.10 2.40 -15.89
N ASP A 77 3.62 3.63 -15.78
CA ASP A 77 4.36 4.85 -15.43
C ASP A 77 3.84 5.48 -14.12
N ILE A 78 3.08 4.73 -13.31
CA ILE A 78 2.57 5.25 -12.04
C ILE A 78 3.71 5.72 -11.14
N LYS A 79 3.50 6.89 -10.54
CA LYS A 79 4.37 7.48 -9.54
C LYS A 79 3.53 8.01 -8.39
N PHE A 80 3.94 7.68 -7.17
CA PHE A 80 3.39 8.21 -5.94
C PHE A 80 4.30 9.33 -5.43
N SER A 81 3.76 10.54 -5.30
CA SER A 81 4.46 11.68 -4.72
C SER A 81 3.94 11.88 -3.31
N LEU A 82 4.65 11.35 -2.32
CA LEU A 82 4.26 11.41 -0.90
C LEU A 82 4.30 12.86 -0.40
N THR A 83 3.23 13.29 0.28
CA THR A 83 3.11 14.62 0.89
C THR A 83 3.17 14.57 2.41
N ASP A 84 2.54 13.55 3.01
CA ASP A 84 2.44 13.42 4.46
C ASP A 84 2.63 11.95 4.87
N ILE A 85 3.34 11.74 5.97
CA ILE A 85 3.54 10.43 6.57
C ILE A 85 3.31 10.55 8.07
N VAL A 86 2.41 9.72 8.60
CA VAL A 86 2.15 9.61 10.04
C VAL A 86 2.44 8.19 10.48
N ILE A 87 3.35 8.03 11.42
CA ILE A 87 3.74 6.72 11.98
C ILE A 87 3.24 6.66 13.42
N GLY A 88 2.42 5.65 13.70
CA GLY A 88 1.81 5.40 15.01
C GLY A 88 2.00 3.96 15.46
N PRO A 89 1.57 3.61 16.69
CA PRO A 89 1.63 2.24 17.19
C PRO A 89 0.68 1.30 16.42
N GLN A 90 -0.23 1.88 15.62
CA GLN A 90 -1.19 1.16 14.79
C GLN A 90 -0.71 0.91 13.36
N GLY A 91 0.41 1.51 12.93
CA GLY A 91 0.91 1.42 11.56
C GLY A 91 1.32 2.78 10.98
N VAL A 92 1.28 2.86 9.65
CA VAL A 92 1.64 4.05 8.88
C VAL A 92 0.44 4.52 8.07
N ILE A 93 0.23 5.83 8.01
CA ILE A 93 -0.65 6.48 7.04
C ILE A 93 0.23 7.30 6.11
N GLU A 94 -0.06 7.23 4.83
CA GLU A 94 0.55 8.04 3.78
C GLU A 94 -0.52 8.83 3.05
N VAL A 95 -0.19 10.08 2.73
CA VAL A 95 -0.94 10.89 1.76
C VAL A 95 -0.01 11.09 0.56
N ALA A 96 -0.53 10.81 -0.64
CA ALA A 96 0.26 10.88 -1.86
C ALA A 96 -0.59 11.33 -3.05
N ASP A 97 0.04 12.10 -3.93
CA ASP A 97 -0.46 12.30 -5.29
C ASP A 97 0.03 11.16 -6.18
N ALA A 98 -0.90 10.30 -6.60
CA ALA A 98 -0.65 9.25 -7.58
C ALA A 98 -0.90 9.79 -8.99
N THR A 99 0.08 9.68 -9.88
CA THR A 99 -0.06 10.06 -11.29
C THR A 99 0.43 8.93 -12.18
N GLY A 100 -0.32 8.60 -13.23
CA GLY A 100 0.08 7.59 -14.20
C GLY A 100 -0.85 7.57 -15.41
N THR A 101 -0.35 7.09 -16.55
CA THR A 101 -1.12 6.96 -17.78
C THR A 101 -1.87 5.63 -17.80
N ARG A 102 -3.20 5.64 -17.95
CA ARG A 102 -4.01 4.42 -17.97
C ARG A 102 -3.90 3.67 -19.30
N LYS A 103 -2.92 2.77 -19.39
CA LYS A 103 -2.63 1.94 -20.56
C LYS A 103 -3.31 0.56 -20.52
N GLY A 104 -3.80 0.13 -19.37
CA GLY A 104 -4.51 -1.14 -19.19
C GLY A 104 -5.89 -0.98 -18.54
N VAL A 105 -6.55 -2.12 -18.33
CA VAL A 105 -7.81 -2.17 -17.58
C VAL A 105 -7.54 -1.90 -16.10
N TRP A 106 -8.32 -1.03 -15.48
CA TRP A 106 -8.25 -0.74 -14.05
C TRP A 106 -9.64 -0.77 -13.44
N LEU A 107 -9.87 -1.63 -12.44
CA LEU A 107 -11.17 -1.77 -11.77
C LEU A 107 -12.35 -1.94 -12.74
N GLY A 108 -12.14 -2.76 -13.78
CA GLY A 108 -13.13 -3.01 -14.84
C GLY A 108 -13.26 -1.91 -15.89
N ALA A 109 -12.65 -0.74 -15.69
CA ALA A 109 -12.65 0.33 -16.69
C ALA A 109 -11.53 0.11 -17.74
N PRO A 110 -11.81 0.27 -19.05
CA PRO A 110 -10.82 0.05 -20.10
C PRO A 110 -9.73 1.13 -20.11
N ALA A 111 -8.62 0.82 -20.79
CA ALA A 111 -7.55 1.78 -21.06
C ALA A 111 -8.09 3.06 -21.73
N THR A 112 -7.56 4.21 -21.33
CA THR A 112 -7.90 5.51 -21.94
C THR A 112 -6.72 6.20 -22.58
N ASN A 113 -5.48 5.80 -22.26
CA ASN A 113 -4.26 6.52 -22.59
C ASN A 113 -4.22 7.97 -22.06
N ALA A 114 -5.13 8.31 -21.15
CA ALA A 114 -5.12 9.56 -20.42
C ALA A 114 -4.20 9.44 -19.19
N ARG A 115 -3.63 10.57 -18.80
CA ARG A 115 -2.82 10.74 -17.60
C ARG A 115 -3.69 11.14 -16.41
#